data_AF-A0A946KX86-F1
#
_entry.id   AF-A0A946KX86-F1
#
_cell.length_a   1.000
_cell.length_b   1.000
_cell.length_c   1.000
_cell.angle_alpha   90.00
_cell.angle_beta   90.00
_cell.angle_gamma   90.00
#
_symmetry.space_group_name_H-M   'P 1'
#
loop_
_entity.id
_entity.type
_entity.pdbx_description
1 polymer ?
#
loop_
_entity_poly.entity_id
_entity_poly.type
_entity_poly.pdbx_seq_one_letter_code
_entity_poly.pdbx_strand_id
1 'polypeptide(L)'
;MANEKNKIDIFISLLLGLGILLVTGWSKLDTILSKNLVISLLIFTSLSFFSLKAYSSYKYLSILMFLSIFLLSPQVFASRQGELFPVTYIVFMIYFSLVLGKYMYKKWKSSL
;
A
#
# COMPACT_ATOMS: atom_id res chain seq x y z
N MET A 1 -23.79 -4.04 -4.79
CA MET A 1 -22.64 -4.98 -4.75
C MET A 1 -21.28 -4.33 -5.02
N ALA A 2 -20.89 -3.91 -6.24
CA ALA A 2 -19.53 -3.37 -6.48
C ALA A 2 -19.23 -2.08 -5.68
N ASN A 3 -20.22 -1.20 -5.54
CA ASN A 3 -20.07 0.05 -4.78
C ASN A 3 -19.95 -0.17 -3.27
N GLU A 4 -20.69 -1.13 -2.70
CA GLU A 4 -20.62 -1.47 -1.27
C GLU A 4 -19.30 -2.13 -0.92
N LYS A 5 -18.82 -3.04 -1.77
CA LYS A 5 -17.49 -3.64 -1.60
C LYS A 5 -16.40 -2.57 -1.60
N ASN A 6 -16.44 -1.62 -2.54
CA ASN A 6 -15.48 -0.53 -2.59
C ASN A 6 -15.51 0.33 -1.31
N LYS A 7 -16.70 0.61 -0.75
CA LYS A 7 -16.81 1.34 0.53
C LYS A 7 -16.18 0.58 1.68
N ILE A 8 -16.38 -0.74 1.74
CA ILE A 8 -15.78 -1.63 2.75
C ILE A 8 -14.25 -1.65 2.58
N ASP A 9 -13.75 -1.81 1.36
CA ASP A 9 -12.32 -1.83 1.06
C ASP A 9 -11.65 -0.50 1.44
N ILE A 10 -12.31 0.64 1.19
CA ILE A 10 -11.85 1.96 1.64
C ILE A 10 -11.79 2.02 3.17
N PHE A 11 -12.85 1.60 3.86
CA PHE A 11 -12.88 1.62 5.32
C PHE A 11 -11.79 0.73 5.94
N ILE A 12 -11.61 -0.49 5.44
CA ILE A 12 -10.55 -1.41 5.89
C ILE A 12 -9.17 -0.80 5.58
N SER A 13 -8.98 -0.21 4.39
CA SER A 13 -7.71 0.43 4.04
C SER A 13 -7.34 1.57 4.98
N LEU A 14 -8.34 2.33 5.46
CA LEU A 14 -8.14 3.41 6.41
C LEU A 14 -7.76 2.89 7.80
N LEU A 15 -8.42 1.83 8.26
CA LEU A 15 -8.04 1.15 9.51
C LEU A 15 -6.62 0.57 9.44
N LEU A 16 -6.26 -0.06 8.32
CA LEU A 16 -4.91 -0.58 8.11
C LEU A 16 -3.88 0.54 8.04
N GLY A 17 -4.17 1.62 7.32
CA GLY A 17 -3.30 2.79 7.21
C GLY A 17 -3.03 3.43 8.58
N LEU A 18 -4.06 3.61 9.40
CA LEU A 18 -3.93 4.06 10.79
C LEU A 18 -3.11 3.07 11.62
N GLY A 19 -3.40 1.78 11.54
CA GLY A 19 -2.69 0.74 12.29
C GLY A 19 -1.20 0.72 11.98
N ILE A 20 -0.83 0.76 10.70
CA ILE A 20 0.58 0.81 10.27
C ILE A 20 1.26 2.07 10.80
N LEU A 21 0.61 3.23 10.67
CA LEU A 21 1.17 4.50 11.13
C LEU A 21 1.43 4.48 12.65
N LEU A 22 0.51 3.94 13.45
CA LEU A 22 0.67 3.82 14.90
C LEU A 22 1.75 2.81 15.28
N VAL A 23 1.74 1.62 14.67
CA VAL A 23 2.72 0.55 14.97
C VAL A 23 4.13 1.00 14.63
N THR A 24 4.32 1.57 13.44
CA THR A 24 5.65 1.99 12.96
C THR A 24 6.11 3.32 13.54
N GLY A 25 5.23 4.00 14.28
CA GLY A 25 5.41 5.35 14.77
C GLY A 25 5.41 5.51 16.29
N TRP A 26 5.17 4.41 17.01
CA TRP A 26 4.92 4.40 18.45
C TRP A 26 6.01 5.10 19.27
N SER A 27 7.27 4.97 18.85
CA SER A 27 8.41 5.58 19.56
C SER A 27 8.55 7.09 19.39
N LYS A 28 7.88 7.70 18.40
CA LYS A 28 7.92 9.14 18.11
C LYS A 28 6.54 9.70 17.78
N LEU A 29 5.54 9.37 18.60
CA LEU A 29 4.16 9.83 18.43
C LEU A 29 4.06 11.36 18.31
N ASP A 30 4.83 12.09 19.12
CA ASP A 30 4.86 13.57 19.09
C ASP A 30 5.31 14.11 17.72
N THR A 31 6.24 13.44 17.05
CA THR A 31 6.72 13.84 15.72
C THR A 31 5.69 13.54 14.63
N ILE A 32 4.94 12.45 14.78
CA ILE A 32 3.90 12.04 13.84
C ILE A 32 2.69 12.96 13.92
N LEU A 33 2.27 13.29 15.14
CA LEU A 33 1.13 14.17 15.41
C LEU A 33 1.41 15.64 15.02
N SER A 34 2.66 16.09 15.12
CA SER A 34 2.98 17.53 14.99
C SER A 34 3.28 18.03 13.57
N LYS A 35 3.71 17.18 12.63
CA LYS A 35 4.21 17.69 11.34
C LYS A 35 3.49 17.23 10.08
N ASN A 36 3.02 15.98 9.97
CA ASN A 36 2.50 15.47 8.69
C ASN A 36 1.51 14.28 8.81
N LEU A 37 0.78 14.16 9.93
CA LEU A 37 -0.12 13.03 10.18
C LEU A 37 -1.07 12.74 9.02
N VAL A 38 -1.71 13.78 8.47
CA VAL A 38 -2.68 13.64 7.37
C VAL A 38 -2.02 13.08 6.11
N ILE A 39 -0.82 13.56 5.76
CA ILE A 39 -0.09 13.11 4.58
C ILE A 39 0.35 11.66 4.75
N SER A 40 0.94 11.33 5.91
CA SER A 40 1.35 9.96 6.22
C SER A 40 0.15 9.01 6.20
N LEU A 41 -0.99 9.43 6.79
CA LEU A 41 -2.21 8.64 6.78
C LEU A 41 -2.73 8.42 5.36
N LEU A 42 -2.73 9.44 4.51
CA LEU A 42 -3.13 9.33 3.11
C LEU A 42 -2.25 8.34 2.34
N ILE A 43 -0.92 8.41 2.53
CA ILE A 43 0.03 7.49 1.88
C ILE A 43 -0.23 6.05 2.33
N PHE A 44 -0.23 5.79 3.64
CA PHE A 44 -0.41 4.44 4.16
C PHE A 44 -1.79 3.86 3.81
N THR A 45 -2.84 4.66 3.88
CA THR A 45 -4.20 4.26 3.47
C THR A 45 -4.24 3.92 1.98
N SER A 46 -3.65 4.74 1.13
CA SER A 46 -3.63 4.51 -0.32
C SER A 46 -2.88 3.21 -0.66
N LEU A 47 -1.72 2.97 -0.04
CA LEU A 47 -0.95 1.75 -0.23
C LEU A 47 -1.71 0.52 0.27
N SER A 48 -2.33 0.59 1.45
CA SER A 48 -3.20 -0.47 1.96
C SER A 48 -4.38 -0.76 1.04
N PHE A 49 -5.00 0.28 0.47
CA PHE A 49 -6.11 0.13 -0.48
C PHE A 49 -5.67 -0.64 -1.73
N PHE A 50 -4.54 -0.28 -2.34
CA PHE A 50 -4.03 -0.99 -3.51
C PHE A 50 -3.64 -2.44 -3.20
N SER A 51 -3.06 -2.68 -2.02
CA SER A 51 -2.77 -4.04 -1.57
C SER A 51 -4.05 -4.88 -1.40
N LEU A 52 -5.09 -4.34 -0.76
CA LEU A 52 -6.40 -5.02 -0.64
C LEU A 52 -7.03 -5.30 -2.00
N LYS A 53 -7.02 -4.31 -2.89
CA LYS A 53 -7.54 -4.46 -4.25
C LYS A 53 -6.79 -5.54 -5.05
N ALA A 54 -5.49 -5.67 -4.83
CA ALA A 54 -4.67 -6.72 -5.46
C ALA A 54 -5.04 -8.13 -4.98
N TYR A 55 -5.59 -8.28 -3.77
CA TYR A 55 -5.81 -9.57 -3.12
C TYR A 55 -6.69 -10.53 -3.93
N SER A 56 -7.74 -10.01 -4.59
CA SER A 56 -8.66 -10.84 -5.37
C SER A 56 -8.03 -11.46 -6.61
N SER A 57 -6.99 -10.84 -7.18
CA SER A 57 -6.40 -11.27 -8.45
C SER A 57 -4.97 -11.79 -8.31
N TYR A 58 -4.27 -11.38 -7.25
CA TYR A 58 -2.86 -11.69 -7.00
C TYR A 58 -2.62 -11.86 -5.50
N LYS A 59 -3.19 -12.91 -4.89
CA LYS A 59 -3.16 -13.15 -3.44
C LYS A 59 -1.77 -13.02 -2.82
N TYR A 60 -0.76 -13.73 -3.36
CA TYR A 60 0.61 -13.69 -2.82
C TYR A 60 1.29 -12.33 -3.02
N LEU A 61 1.09 -11.70 -4.18
CA LEU A 61 1.64 -10.38 -4.45
C LEU A 61 1.01 -9.32 -3.55
N SER A 62 -0.28 -9.41 -3.27
CA SER A 62 -1.01 -8.53 -2.35
C SER A 62 -0.45 -8.61 -0.92
N ILE A 63 -0.19 -9.83 -0.42
CA ILE A 63 0.44 -10.04 0.89
C ILE A 63 1.84 -9.43 0.91
N LEU A 64 2.63 -9.65 -0.14
CA LEU A 64 3.97 -9.09 -0.27
C LEU A 64 3.95 -7.56 -0.35
N MET A 65 3.01 -6.98 -1.11
CA MET A 65 2.74 -5.54 -1.14
C MET A 65 2.44 -5.03 0.27
N PHE A 66 1.52 -5.68 1.00
CA PHE A 66 1.14 -5.26 2.35
C PHE A 66 2.34 -5.26 3.30
N LEU A 67 3.10 -6.36 3.35
CA LEU A 67 4.29 -6.47 4.20
C LEU A 67 5.37 -5.45 3.83
N SER A 68 5.52 -5.16 2.54
CA SER A 68 6.50 -4.16 2.10
C SER A 68 6.16 -2.73 2.54
N ILE A 69 4.92 -2.42 2.93
CA ILE A 69 4.56 -1.08 3.43
C ILE A 69 5.34 -0.73 4.70
N PHE A 70 5.63 -1.72 5.56
CA PHE A 70 6.40 -1.51 6.79
C PHE A 70 7.84 -1.04 6.53
N LEU A 71 8.40 -1.33 5.34
CA LEU A 71 9.75 -0.93 4.95
C LEU A 71 9.86 0.57 4.65
N LEU A 72 8.73 1.28 4.49
CA LEU A 72 8.71 2.73 4.32
C LEU A 72 9.07 3.48 5.61
N SER A 73 8.75 2.90 6.78
CA SER A 73 9.04 3.59 8.04
C SER A 73 10.51 3.37 8.44
N PRO A 74 11.29 4.45 8.62
CA PRO A 74 12.68 4.34 9.06
C PRO A 74 12.82 3.80 10.48
N GLN A 75 11.74 3.79 11.27
CA GLN A 75 11.77 3.35 12.66
C GLN A 75 11.70 1.83 12.82
N VAL A 76 11.15 1.12 11.82
CA VAL A 76 11.00 -0.35 11.88
C VAL A 76 12.36 -1.03 11.77
N PHE A 77 13.26 -0.46 10.98
CA PHE A 77 14.61 -0.98 10.77
C PHE A 77 15.64 0.07 11.18
N ALA A 78 15.86 0.19 12.50
CA ALA A 78 16.73 1.21 13.08
C ALA A 78 18.19 1.15 12.59
N SER A 79 18.66 -0.01 12.12
CA SER A 79 20.01 -0.20 11.54
C SER A 79 20.10 0.16 10.05
N ARG A 80 18.98 0.36 9.37
CA ARG A 80 18.85 0.59 7.91
C ARG A 80 17.82 1.70 7.64
N GLN A 81 17.90 2.80 8.39
CA GLN A 81 16.84 3.81 8.46
C GLN A 81 16.54 4.39 7.07
N GLY A 82 15.38 4.04 6.52
CA GLY A 82 14.96 4.53 5.22
C GLY A 82 15.80 3.99 4.04
N GLU A 83 16.61 2.95 4.21
CA GLU A 83 17.29 2.33 3.06
C GLU A 83 16.39 1.34 2.31
N LEU A 84 15.34 0.84 2.98
CA LEU A 84 14.52 -0.26 2.50
C LEU A 84 13.25 0.18 1.76
N PHE A 85 12.93 1.48 1.72
CA PHE A 85 11.78 1.98 0.96
C PHE A 85 11.78 1.58 -0.55
N PRO A 86 12.94 1.43 -1.24
CA PRO A 86 12.93 1.05 -2.65
C PRO A 86 12.27 -0.31 -2.90
N VAL A 87 12.33 -1.22 -1.93
CA VAL A 87 11.69 -2.54 -2.01
C VAL A 87 10.18 -2.37 -2.16
N THR A 88 9.56 -1.50 -1.35
CA THR A 88 8.14 -1.19 -1.44
C THR A 88 7.79 -0.65 -2.83
N TYR A 89 8.59 0.26 -3.38
CA TYR A 89 8.34 0.83 -4.69
C TYR A 89 8.42 -0.21 -5.81
N ILE A 90 9.45 -1.06 -5.81
CA ILE A 90 9.62 -2.12 -6.80
C ILE A 90 8.41 -3.07 -6.78
N VAL A 91 7.98 -3.49 -5.59
CA VAL A 91 6.85 -4.42 -5.42
C VAL A 91 5.55 -3.81 -5.98
N PHE A 92 5.27 -2.55 -5.68
CA PHE A 92 4.08 -1.88 -6.21
C PHE A 92 4.18 -1.65 -7.72
N MET A 93 5.37 -1.32 -8.25
CA MET A 93 5.61 -1.18 -9.69
C MET A 93 5.36 -2.49 -10.43
N ILE A 94 5.74 -3.64 -9.88
CA ILE A 94 5.41 -4.96 -10.45
C ILE A 94 3.89 -5.12 -10.54
N TYR A 95 3.16 -4.84 -9.47
CA TYR A 95 1.69 -4.92 -9.48
C TYR A 95 1.07 -4.02 -10.55
N PHE A 96 1.44 -2.74 -10.59
CA PHE A 96 0.89 -1.81 -11.58
C PHE A 96 1.23 -2.22 -13.01
N SER A 97 2.45 -2.70 -13.24
CA SER A 97 2.87 -3.22 -14.56
C SER A 97 2.04 -4.42 -15.00
N LEU A 98 1.74 -5.35 -14.09
CA LEU A 98 0.88 -6.51 -14.39
C LEU A 98 -0.55 -6.09 -14.72
N VAL A 99 -1.11 -5.14 -13.97
CA VAL A 99 -2.47 -4.64 -14.20
C VAL A 99 -2.55 -3.91 -15.55
N LEU A 100 -1.59 -3.02 -15.81
CA LEU A 100 -1.50 -2.26 -17.06
C LEU A 100 -1.26 -3.18 -18.26
N GLY A 101 -0.35 -4.14 -18.14
CA GLY A 101 -0.08 -5.13 -19.18
C GLY A 101 -1.30 -5.97 -19.54
N LYS A 102 -2.06 -6.45 -18.53
CA LYS A 102 -3.32 -7.17 -18.79
C LYS A 102 -4.37 -6.29 -19.48
N TYR A 103 -4.48 -5.03 -19.09
CA TYR A 103 -5.41 -4.09 -19.71
C TYR A 103 -5.06 -3.85 -21.19
N MET A 104 -3.78 -3.55 -21.48
CA MET A 104 -3.29 -3.35 -22.85
C MET A 104 -3.48 -4.59 -23.71
N TYR A 105 -3.16 -5.78 -23.19
CA TYR A 105 -3.34 -7.04 -23.92
C TYR A 105 -4.80 -7.30 -24.30
N LYS A 106 -5.73 -7.09 -23.37
CA LYS A 106 -7.17 -7.23 -23.65
C LYS A 106 -7.64 -6.24 -24.72
N LYS A 107 -7.19 -4.99 -24.63
CA LYS A 107 -7.53 -3.96 -25.62
C LYS A 107 -7.02 -4.31 -27.01
N TRP A 108 -5.77 -4.76 -27.10
CA TRP A 108 -5.16 -5.22 -28.36
C TRP A 108 -5.89 -6.42 -28.96
N LYS A 109 -6.22 -7.42 -28.14
CA LYS A 109 -6.98 -8.61 -28.61
C LYS A 109 -8.39 -8.25 -29.10
N SER A 110 -9.03 -7.24 -28.52
CA SER A 110 -10.38 -6.80 -28.90
C SER A 110 -10.42 -5.84 -30.10
N SER A 111 -9.27 -5.28 -30.49
CA SER A 111 -9.14 -4.47 -31.72
C SER A 111 -8.83 -5.31 -32.96
N LEU A 112 -8.59 -6.61 -32.77
CA LEU A 112 -8.56 -7.65 -33.80
C LEU A 112 -9.95 -8.26 -33.92
#